data_AF-A0A8T5PHR3-F1
#
_entry.id   AF-A0A8T5PHR3-F1
#
_cell.length_a   1.000
_cell.length_b   1.000
_cell.length_c   1.000
_cell.angle_alpha   90.00
_cell.angle_beta   90.00
_cell.angle_gamma   90.00
#
_symmetry.space_group_name_H-M   'P 1'
#
loop_
_entity.id
_entity.type
_entity.pdbx_description
1 polymer ?
#
loop_
_entity_poly.entity_id
_entity_poly.type
_entity_poly.pdbx_seq_one_letter_code
_entity_poly.pdbx_strand_id
1 'polypeptide(L)'
;MEIGKINFIVDALLIITLIFVAISGAILFFRDAGIIENLYGIKMHEIKYIHNYFGIYFIILSIIHLALHVKWILYMSKKLLQIR
;
A
#
# COMPACT_ATOMS: atom_id res chain seq x y z
N MET A 1 1.08 -4.89 -24.64
CA MET A 1 1.05 -5.49 -23.29
C MET A 1 -0.41 -5.68 -22.91
N GLU A 2 -0.85 -6.90 -22.64
CA GLU A 2 -2.25 -7.19 -22.32
C GLU A 2 -2.61 -6.54 -20.97
N ILE A 3 -3.73 -5.80 -20.91
CA ILE A 3 -4.17 -5.05 -19.71
C ILE A 3 -4.21 -5.96 -18.47
N GLY A 4 -4.59 -7.24 -18.63
CA GLY A 4 -4.58 -8.22 -17.54
C GLY A 4 -3.20 -8.47 -16.91
N LYS A 5 -2.12 -8.46 -17.71
CA LYS A 5 -0.75 -8.62 -17.18
C LYS A 5 -0.32 -7.40 -16.39
N ILE A 6 -0.71 -6.20 -16.83
CA ILE A 6 -0.43 -4.94 -16.12
C ILE A 6 -1.14 -4.93 -14.76
N ASN A 7 -2.43 -5.27 -14.74
CA ASN A 7 -3.20 -5.35 -13.49
C ASN A 7 -2.54 -6.29 -12.49
N PHE A 8 -2.22 -7.51 -12.91
CA PHE A 8 -1.57 -8.50 -12.03
C PHE A 8 -0.24 -7.99 -11.45
N ILE A 9 0.60 -7.36 -12.28
CA ILE A 9 1.89 -6.81 -11.84
C ILE A 9 1.68 -5.67 -10.83
N VAL A 10 0.77 -4.75 -11.12
CA VAL A 10 0.45 -3.62 -10.23
C VAL A 10 -0.07 -4.14 -8.89
N ASP A 11 -0.96 -5.14 -8.89
CA ASP A 11 -1.52 -5.73 -7.68
C ASP A 11 -0.45 -6.46 -6.85
N ALA A 12 0.44 -7.21 -7.50
CA ALA A 12 1.55 -7.88 -6.83
C ALA A 12 2.51 -6.86 -6.18
N LEU A 13 2.86 -5.78 -6.90
CA LEU A 13 3.70 -4.72 -6.35
C LEU A 13 2.99 -3.95 -5.22
N LEU A 14 1.68 -3.75 -5.32
CA LEU A 14 0.87 -3.16 -4.23
C LEU A 14 0.94 -4.01 -2.97
N ILE A 15 0.78 -5.32 -3.07
CA ILE A 15 0.85 -6.23 -1.92
C ILE A 15 2.24 -6.17 -1.27
N ILE A 16 3.30 -6.23 -2.09
CA ILE A 16 4.68 -6.16 -1.58
C ILE A 16 4.91 -4.83 -0.84
N THR A 17 4.58 -3.71 -1.47
CA THR A 17 4.77 -2.38 -0.86
C THR A 17 3.89 -2.19 0.38
N LEU A 18 2.66 -2.70 0.37
CA LEU A 18 1.77 -2.72 1.54
C LEU A 18 2.40 -3.46 2.73
N ILE A 19 2.99 -4.64 2.51
CA ILE A 19 3.63 -5.42 3.58
C ILE A 19 4.74 -4.60 4.24
N PHE A 20 5.62 -3.99 3.44
CA PHE A 20 6.70 -3.15 3.98
C PHE A 20 6.17 -1.93 4.74
N VAL A 21 5.17 -1.22 4.19
CA VAL A 21 4.57 -0.03 4.84
C VAL A 21 3.83 -0.40 6.11
N ALA A 22 3.05 -1.49 6.12
CA ALA A 22 2.27 -1.93 7.26
C ALA A 22 3.16 -2.39 8.43
N ILE A 23 4.19 -3.21 8.14
CA ILE A 23 5.11 -3.68 9.17
C ILE A 23 5.93 -2.52 9.73
N SER A 24 6.55 -1.71 8.87
CA SER A 24 7.35 -0.56 9.31
C SER A 24 6.50 0.47 10.04
N GLY A 25 5.28 0.73 9.57
CA GLY A 25 4.32 1.64 10.21
C GLY A 25 3.88 1.13 11.58
N ALA A 26 3.61 -0.16 11.73
CA ALA A 26 3.29 -0.77 13.02
C ALA A 26 4.46 -0.63 14.01
N ILE A 27 5.70 -0.91 13.57
CA ILE A 27 6.90 -0.75 14.40
C ILE A 27 7.04 0.70 14.88
N LEU A 28 6.91 1.67 13.97
CA LEU A 28 7.01 3.09 14.31
C LEU A 28 5.89 3.52 15.26
N PHE A 29 4.65 3.11 15.00
CA PHE A 29 3.50 3.41 15.83
C PHE A 29 3.66 2.90 17.27
N PHE A 30 4.02 1.62 17.43
CA PHE A 30 4.20 1.02 18.75
C PHE A 30 5.45 1.54 19.48
N ARG A 31 6.46 1.99 18.75
CA ARG A 31 7.59 2.70 19.34
C ARG A 31 7.19 4.07 19.88
N ASP A 32 6.45 4.86 19.11
CA ASP A 32 5.99 6.18 19.53
C ASP A 32 5.01 6.07 20.72
N ALA A 33 4.31 4.94 20.84
CA ALA A 33 3.51 4.59 22.01
C ALA A 33 4.34 4.11 23.24
N GLY A 34 5.66 4.01 23.12
CA GLY A 34 6.56 3.56 24.19
C GLY A 34 6.57 2.04 24.44
N ILE A 35 5.98 1.24 23.55
CA ILE A 35 5.90 -0.23 23.70
C ILE A 35 7.18 -0.91 23.17
N ILE A 36 7.76 -0.38 22.09
CA ILE A 36 8.98 -0.90 21.49
C ILE A 36 10.13 0.08 21.76
N GLU A 37 11.04 -0.29 22.66
CA GLU A 37 12.21 0.53 22.97
C GLU A 37 13.40 0.28 22.04
N ASN A 38 13.64 -0.98 21.66
CA ASN A 38 14.78 -1.37 20.83
C ASN A 38 14.41 -2.54 19.89
N LEU A 39 15.01 -2.54 18.70
CA LEU A 39 14.72 -3.50 17.64
C LEU A 39 16.00 -4.21 17.21
N TYR A 40 16.59 -5.00 18.11
CA TYR A 40 17.76 -5.85 17.86
C TYR A 40 18.90 -5.19 17.06
N GLY A 41 19.22 -3.94 17.37
CA GLY A 41 20.33 -3.20 16.74
C GLY A 41 19.98 -2.46 15.44
N ILE A 42 18.74 -2.57 14.96
CA ILE A 42 18.25 -1.79 13.82
C ILE A 42 17.98 -0.36 14.28
N LYS A 43 18.54 0.62 13.57
CA LYS A 43 18.35 2.02 13.92
C LYS A 43 16.99 2.48 13.43
N MET A 44 16.32 3.29 14.24
CA MET A 44 14.93 3.67 13.95
C MET A 44 14.77 4.61 12.77
N HIS A 45 15.83 5.33 12.41
CA HIS A 45 15.84 6.08 11.16
C HIS A 45 15.80 5.16 9.93
N GLU A 46 16.37 3.95 10.00
CA GLU A 46 16.35 2.97 8.91
C GLU A 46 14.92 2.48 8.67
N ILE A 47 14.19 2.14 9.75
CA ILE A 47 12.76 1.79 9.67
C ILE A 47 11.93 2.93 9.08
N LYS A 48 12.22 4.18 9.47
CA LYS A 48 11.55 5.37 8.93
C LYS A 48 11.83 5.56 7.44
N TYR A 49 13.06 5.35 6.99
CA TYR A 49 13.39 5.40 5.56
C TYR A 49 12.63 4.32 4.78
N ILE A 50 12.64 3.08 5.26
CA ILE A 50 11.87 1.98 4.66
C ILE A 50 10.40 2.37 4.55
N HIS A 51 9.79 2.85 5.64
CA HIS A 51 8.39 3.27 5.65
C HIS A 51 8.09 4.35 4.61
N ASN A 52 8.92 5.40 4.57
CA ASN A 52 8.68 6.54 3.68
C ASN A 52 8.85 6.17 2.20
N TYR A 53 9.92 5.46 1.83
CA TYR A 53 10.15 5.09 0.43
C TYR A 53 9.11 4.09 -0.07
N PHE A 54 8.84 3.02 0.69
CA PHE A 54 7.79 2.08 0.32
C PHE A 54 6.40 2.74 0.36
N GLY A 55 6.17 3.71 1.23
CA GLY A 55 4.95 4.52 1.27
C GLY A 55 4.74 5.33 0.00
N ILE A 56 5.78 5.98 -0.51
CA ILE A 56 5.72 6.70 -1.80
C ILE A 56 5.39 5.73 -2.94
N TYR A 57 6.07 4.58 -3.02
CA TYR A 57 5.75 3.57 -4.05
C TYR A 57 4.33 3.05 -3.93
N PHE A 58 3.87 2.77 -2.71
CA PHE A 58 2.51 2.30 -2.45
C PHE A 58 1.45 3.32 -2.90
N ILE A 59 1.67 4.61 -2.64
CA ILE A 59 0.76 5.68 -3.09
C ILE A 59 0.69 5.73 -4.62
N ILE A 60 1.85 5.75 -5.30
CA ILE A 60 1.91 5.80 -6.77
C ILE A 60 1.20 4.58 -7.37
N LEU A 61 1.49 3.37 -6.87
CA LEU A 61 0.86 2.15 -7.34
C LEU A 61 -0.64 2.12 -7.04
N SER A 62 -1.10 2.68 -5.92
CA SER A 62 -2.52 2.77 -5.57
C SER A 62 -3.28 3.67 -6.54
N ILE A 63 -2.68 4.81 -6.93
CA ILE A 63 -3.25 5.71 -7.94
C ILE A 63 -3.38 4.97 -9.28
N ILE A 64 -2.32 4.26 -9.70
CA ILE A 64 -2.33 3.47 -10.95
C ILE A 64 -3.39 2.37 -10.89
N HIS A 65 -3.47 1.63 -9.78
CA HIS A 65 -4.47 0.58 -9.60
C HIS A 65 -5.90 1.14 -9.67
N LEU A 66 -6.19 2.24 -8.97
CA LEU A 66 -7.48 2.90 -9.05
C LEU A 66 -7.81 3.33 -10.49
N ALA A 67 -6.83 3.88 -11.22
CA ALA A 67 -7.00 4.26 -12.63
C ALA A 67 -7.34 3.06 -13.53
N LEU A 68 -6.70 1.90 -13.29
CA LEU A 68 -7.01 0.65 -14.01
C LEU A 68 -8.40 0.11 -13.68
N HIS A 69 -8.89 0.36 -12.46
CA HIS A 69 -10.17 -0.16 -11.97
C HIS A 69 -11.35 0.81 -12.05
N VAL A 70 -11.20 2.04 -12.55
CA VAL A 70 -12.29 3.05 -12.59
C VAL A 70 -13.57 2.51 -13.23
N LYS A 71 -13.49 1.80 -14.35
CA LYS A 71 -14.68 1.24 -15.02
C LYS A 71 -15.40 0.21 -14.15
N TRP A 72 -14.64 -0.65 -13.47
CA TRP A 72 -15.18 -1.63 -12.54
C TRP A 72 -15.82 -0.94 -11.34
N ILE A 73 -15.17 0.09 -10.77
CA ILE A 73 -15.72 0.89 -9.67
C ILE A 73 -17.05 1.52 -10.08
N LEU A 74 -17.12 2.17 -11.25
CA LEU A 74 -18.37 2.78 -11.74
C LEU A 74 -19.48 1.74 -11.92
N TYR A 75 -19.16 0.58 -12.49
CA TYR A 75 -20.13 -0.50 -12.67
C TYR A 75 -20.64 -1.04 -11.32
N MET A 76 -19.74 -1.30 -10.38
CA MET A 76 -20.09 -1.80 -9.05
C MET A 76 -20.88 -0.76 -8.24
N SER A 77 -20.52 0.52 -8.33
CA SER A 77 -21.25 1.62 -7.68
C SER A 77 -22.66 1.76 -8.24
N LYS A 78 -22.86 1.67 -9.57
CA LYS A 78 -24.21 1.66 -10.16
C LYS A 78 -25.03 0.48 -9.67
N LYS A 79 -24.44 -0.72 -9.63
CA LYS A 79 -25.10 -1.94 -9.15
C LYS A 79 -25.48 -1.83 -7.67
N LEU A 80 -24.57 -1.33 -6.83
CA LEU A 80 -24.80 -1.17 -5.39
C LEU A 80 -25.90 -0.13 -5.11
N LEU A 81 -25.90 0.98 -5.84
CA LEU A 81 -26.87 2.06 -5.69
C LEU A 81 -28.15 1.85 -6.51
N GLN A 82 -28.29 0.73 -7.22
CA GLN A 82 -29.41 0.42 -8.13
C GLN A 82 -29.68 1.52 -9.18
N ILE A 83 -28.66 2.29 -9.55
CA ILE A 83 -28.74 3.32 -10.57
C ILE A 83 -28.70 2.60 -11.92
N ARG A 84 -29.83 2.62 -12.64
CA ARG A 84 -29.99 2.01 -13.97
C ARG A 84 -29.07 2.66 -15.00
#